data_AF-A0A941FHK7-F1
#
_entry.id   AF-A0A941FHK7-F1
#
_cell.length_a   1.000
_cell.length_b   1.000
_cell.length_c   1.000
_cell.angle_alpha   90.00
_cell.angle_beta   90.00
_cell.angle_gamma   90.00
#
_symmetry.space_group_name_H-M   'P 1'
#
loop_
_entity.id
_entity.type
_entity.pdbx_description
1 polymer ?
#
loop_
_entity_poly.entity_id
_entity_poly.type
_entity_poly.pdbx_seq_one_letter_code
_entity_poly.pdbx_strand_id
1 'polypeptide(L)' 'MVIPSFNYKGGHPIKLSSEVKQKILETNPESNLRVVLDGYEKQYMNVDDAGVLMDVDTPEDYQKAINYDNALNFSK' A
#
# COMPACT_ATOMS: atom_id res chain seq x y z
N MET A 1 4.03 11.91 4.95
CA MET A 1 4.38 10.51 4.57
C MET A 1 4.29 10.35 3.07
N VAL A 2 4.85 9.29 2.46
CA VAL A 2 4.77 9.06 1.01
C VAL A 2 4.04 7.74 0.73
N ILE A 3 3.07 7.80 -0.19
CA ILE A 3 2.21 6.68 -0.60
C ILE A 3 2.39 6.47 -2.10
N PRO A 4 2.92 5.32 -2.56
CA PRO A 4 2.86 4.95 -3.97
C PRO A 4 1.40 4.92 -4.43
N SER A 5 1.14 5.37 -5.65
CA SER A 5 -0.20 5.29 -6.23
C SER A 5 -0.16 4.82 -7.67
N PHE A 6 -1.18 4.07 -8.07
CA PHE A 6 -1.42 3.74 -9.47
C PHE A 6 -2.76 4.35 -9.88
N ASN A 7 -2.76 5.20 -10.91
CA ASN A 7 -3.93 5.98 -11.32
C ASN A 7 -4.59 6.72 -10.15
N TYR A 8 -3.78 7.39 -9.32
CA TYR A 8 -4.20 8.13 -8.12
C TYR A 8 -4.88 7.29 -7.02
N LYS A 9 -4.87 5.96 -7.13
CA LYS A 9 -5.26 5.07 -6.03
C LYS A 9 -4.02 4.75 -5.20
N GLY A 10 -4.07 4.98 -3.89
CA GLY A 10 -2.95 4.70 -2.99
C GLY A 10 -2.73 3.20 -2.78
N GLY A 11 -1.46 2.79 -2.68
CA GLY A 11 -1.03 1.42 -2.52
C GLY A 11 0.22 1.26 -1.64
N HIS A 12 0.85 0.09 -1.72
CA HIS A 12 2.00 -0.34 -0.94
C HIS A 12 3.29 -0.38 -1.77
N PRO A 13 4.48 -0.33 -1.13
CA PRO A 13 4.71 -0.06 0.29
C PRO A 13 4.66 1.44 0.61
N ILE A 14 4.06 1.80 1.75
CA ILE A 14 4.06 3.19 2.23
C ILE A 14 5.37 3.52 2.96
N LYS A 15 5.85 4.76 2.82
CA LYS A 15 6.99 5.29 3.57
C LYS A 15 6.52 6.18 4.71
N LEU A 16 6.83 5.76 5.93
CA LEU A 16 6.48 6.48 7.17
C LEU A 16 7.69 7.26 7.70
N SER A 17 7.43 8.42 8.33
CA SER A 17 8.44 9.15 9.09
C SER A 17 8.62 8.52 10.49
N SER A 18 9.73 8.85 11.15
CA SER A 18 9.99 8.41 12.54
C SER A 18 8.92 8.90 13.52
N GLU A 19 8.31 10.06 13.26
CA GLU A 19 7.20 10.59 14.06
C GLU A 19 5.97 9.68 14.01
N VAL A 20 5.58 9.24 12.81
CA VAL A 20 4.44 8.32 12.63
C VAL A 20 4.72 6.98 13.34
N LYS A 21 5.96 6.48 13.28
CA LYS A 21 6.36 5.27 14.01
C LYS A 21 6.08 5.41 15.51
N GLN A 22 6.46 6.53 16.12
CA GLN A 22 6.22 6.75 17.55
C GLN A 22 4.72 6.76 17.85
N LYS A 23 3.91 7.42 17.01
CA LYS A 23 2.46 7.44 17.17
C LYS A 23 1.83 6.06 17.09
N ILE A 24 2.31 5.18 16.21
CA ILE A 24 1.85 3.79 16.12
C ILE A 24 2.09 3.06 17.45
N LEU A 25 3.27 3.21 18.05
CA LEU A 25 3.63 2.55 19.32
C LEU A 25 2.80 3.04 20.51
N GLU A 26 2.34 4.29 20.48
CA GLU A 26 1.51 4.90 21.52
C GLU A 26 0.00 4.68 21.31
N THR A 27 -0.40 4.15 20.15
CA THR A 27 -1.82 3.96 19.81
C THR A 27 -2.38 2.73 20.51
N ASN A 28 -3.67 2.77 20.86
CA ASN A 28 -4.39 1.61 21.36
C ASN A 28 -4.18 0.40 20.40
N PRO A 29 -3.71 -0.76 20.89
CA PRO A 29 -3.48 -1.93 20.05
C PRO A 29 -4.73 -2.46 19.34
N GLU A 30 -5.93 -2.13 19.83
CA GLU A 30 -7.21 -2.46 19.18
C GLU A 30 -7.56 -1.49 18.02
N SER A 31 -6.75 -0.45 17.79
CA SER A 31 -6.89 0.45 16.64
C SER A 31 -6.22 -0.13 15.40
N ASN A 32 -6.25 0.62 14.30
CA ASN A 32 -5.58 0.21 13.06
C ASN A 32 -4.75 1.35 12.47
N LEU A 33 -3.86 0.99 11.56
CA LEU A 33 -2.93 1.93 10.94
C LEU A 33 -3.66 3.04 10.17
N ARG A 34 -4.81 2.78 9.54
CA ARG A 34 -5.57 3.84 8.83
C ARG A 34 -5.96 4.98 9.76
N VAL A 35 -6.47 4.66 10.95
CA VAL A 35 -6.82 5.65 11.98
C VAL A 35 -5.61 6.47 12.41
N VAL A 36 -4.44 5.83 12.59
CA VAL A 36 -3.21 6.55 12.93
C VAL A 36 -2.78 7.52 11.83
N LEU A 37 -2.89 7.11 10.57
CA LEU A 37 -2.43 7.88 9.42
C LEU A 37 -3.37 9.02 9.00
N ASP A 38 -4.60 9.07 9.51
CA ASP A 38 -5.56 10.12 9.15
C ASP A 38 -5.14 11.52 9.60
N GLY A 39 -4.34 11.63 10.66
CA GLY A 39 -3.79 12.90 11.15
C GLY A 39 -2.55 13.41 10.40
N TYR A 40 -2.02 12.66 9.42
CA TYR A 40 -0.77 12.99 8.75
C TYR A 40 -0.98 13.40 7.29
N GLU A 41 -0.18 14.38 6.84
CA GLU A 41 -0.16 14.78 5.43
C GLU A 41 0.35 13.62 4.55
N LYS A 42 -0.43 13.32 3.51
CA LYS A 42 -0.19 12.21 2.57
C LYS A 42 0.28 12.78 1.23
N GLN A 43 1.52 12.47 0.85
CA GLN A 43 2.03 12.76 -0.48
C GLN A 43 1.89 11.50 -1.36
N TYR A 44 1.09 11.59 -2.41
CA TYR A 44 0.93 10.51 -3.38
C TYR A 44 2.00 10.59 -4.47
N MET A 45 2.65 9.47 -4.77
CA MET A 45 3.62 9.33 -5.84
C MET A 45 3.07 8.37 -6.88
N ASN A 46 2.64 8.90 -8.03
CA ASN A 46 2.10 8.04 -9.08
C ASN A 46 3.22 7.23 -9.74
N VAL A 47 2.99 5.92 -9.85
CA VAL A 47 3.87 4.93 -10.48
C VAL A 47 3.09 4.15 -11.53
N ASP A 48 3.80 3.49 -12.43
CA ASP A 48 3.19 2.73 -13.54
C ASP A 48 2.92 1.26 -13.19
N ASP A 49 3.40 0.81 -12.02
CA ASP A 49 3.21 -0.56 -11.53
C ASP A 49 1.87 -0.68 -10.80
N ALA A 50 0.90 -1.37 -11.40
CA ALA A 50 -0.40 -1.64 -10.79
C ALA A 50 -0.31 -2.59 -9.58
N GLY A 51 0.80 -3.32 -9.45
CA GLY A 51 1.08 -4.23 -8.34
C GLY A 51 1.09 -3.54 -6.97
N VAL A 52 1.32 -2.23 -6.92
CA VAL A 52 1.21 -1.45 -5.66
C VAL A 52 -0.19 -1.51 -5.04
N LEU A 53 -1.23 -1.81 -5.83
CA LEU A 53 -2.62 -1.93 -5.36
C LEU A 53 -3.01 -3.35 -4.96
N MET A 54 -2.13 -4.34 -5.12
CA MET A 54 -2.49 -5.74 -4.92
C MET A 54 -2.28 -6.17 -3.47
N ASP A 55 -3.38 -6.43 -2.79
CA ASP A 55 -3.42 -7.18 -1.53
C ASP A 55 -3.79 -8.64 -1.84
N VAL A 56 -3.28 -9.60 -1.06
CA VAL A 56 -3.44 -11.04 -1.28
C VAL A 56 -4.06 -11.69 -0.04
N ASP A 57 -5.33 -11.35 0.23
CA ASP A 57 -6.04 -11.81 1.42
C ASP A 57 -6.88 -13.07 1.16
N THR A 58 -7.30 -13.29 -0.09
CA THR A 58 -8.16 -14.41 -0.50
C THR A 58 -7.49 -15.28 -1.57
N PRO A 59 -7.94 -16.54 -1.77
CA PRO A 59 -7.49 -17.37 -2.89
C PRO A 59 -7.72 -16.71 -4.26
N GLU A 60 -8.81 -15.95 -4.41
CA GLU A 60 -9.10 -15.20 -5.62
C GLU A 60 -8.09 -14.08 -5.87
N ASP A 61 -7.65 -13.39 -4.80
CA ASP A 61 -6.62 -12.36 -4.90
C ASP A 61 -5.25 -12.95 -5.26
N TYR A 62 -4.93 -14.14 -4.74
CA TYR A 62 -3.74 -14.88 -5.14
C TYR A 62 -3.76 -15.20 -6.65
N GLN A 63 -4.90 -15.66 -7.17
CA GLN A 63 -5.03 -15.94 -8.60
C GLN A 63 -4.88 -14.65 -9.45
N LYS A 64 -5.36 -13.50 -8.96
CA LYS A 64 -5.14 -12.19 -9.63
C LYS A 64 -3.66 -11.84 -9.67
N ALA A 65 -2.93 -12.04 -8.57
CA ALA A 65 -1.48 -11.77 -8.50
C ALA A 65 -0.70 -12.66 -9.47
N ILE A 66 -1.03 -13.96 -9.58
CA ILE A 66 -0.41 -14.87 -10.56
C ILE A 66 -0.70 -14.43 -12.00
N ASN A 67 -1.94 -14.05 -12.30
CA ASN A 67 -2.30 -13.58 -13.64
C ASN A 67 -1.54 -12.29 -14.00
N TYR A 68 -1.35 -11.39 -13.04
CA TYR A 68 -0.56 -10.18 -13.21
C TYR A 68 0.91 -10.48 -13.51
N ASP A 69 1.56 -11.33 -12.71
CA ASP A 69 2.96 -11.72 -12.93
C ASP A 69 3.16 -12.40 -14.28
N ASN A 70 2.26 -13.32 -14.65
CA ASN A 70 2.29 -13.95 -15.97
C ASN A 70 2.20 -12.91 -17.10
N ALA A 71 1.25 -11.96 -17.02
CA ALA A 71 1.09 -10.92 -18.03
C ALA A 71 2.34 -10.04 -18.19
N LEU A 72 3.04 -9.73 -17.09
CA LEU A 72 4.31 -9.01 -17.13
C LEU A 72 5.42 -9.83 -17.81
N ASN A 73 5.48 -11.13 -17.54
CA ASN A 73 6.50 -12.02 -18.09
C ASN A 73 6.29 -12.34 -19.57
N PHE A 74 5.05 -12.34 -20.08
CA PHE A 74 4.76 -12.45 -21.51
C PHE A 74 4.92 -11.13 -22.29
N SER A 75 5.08 -10.01 -21.60
CA SER A 75 5.32 -8.69 -22.20
C SER A 75 6.82 -8.33 -22.33
N LYS A 76 7.72 -9.24 -21.92
CA LYS A 76 9.18 -9.14 -22.06
C LYS A 76 9.67 -10.06 -23.15
#